data_AF-A0A429FLH6-F1
#
_entry.id   AF-A0A429FLH6-F1
#
_cell.length_a   1.000
_cell.length_b   1.000
_cell.length_c   1.000
_cell.angle_alpha   90.00
_cell.angle_beta   90.00
_cell.angle_gamma   90.00
#
_symmetry.space_group_name_H-M   'P 1'
#
loop_
_entity.id
_entity.type
_entity.pdbx_description
1 polymer ?
#
loop_
_entity_poly.entity_id
_entity_poly.type
_entity_poly.pdbx_seq_one_letter_code
_entity_poly.pdbx_strand_id
1 'polypeptide(L)'
;MSLPTGWTLERVRAVSGCARAAVLTAEAAAALDVREVDGRAEAPVAPHTIDLVLTFDGLCLVRAEGEWLMGGVDDDGSVLCWASYGDDLYEALRGL
;
A
#
# COMPACT_ATOMS: atom_id res chain seq x y z
N MET A 1 -1.44 -7.81 12.13
CA MET A 1 -1.91 -8.35 10.83
C MET A 1 -0.69 -8.60 9.94
N SER A 2 -0.79 -9.58 9.04
CA SER A 2 0.32 -10.08 8.20
C SER A 2 -0.09 -10.06 6.72
N LEU A 3 0.87 -10.28 5.82
CA LEU A 3 0.62 -10.50 4.40
C LEU A 3 -0.49 -11.56 4.17
N PRO A 4 -1.21 -11.51 3.03
CA PRO A 4 -2.23 -12.51 2.69
C PRO A 4 -1.65 -13.93 2.69
N THR A 5 -2.50 -14.93 2.92
CA THR A 5 -2.09 -16.34 2.95
C THR A 5 -1.31 -16.72 1.67
N GLY A 6 -0.15 -17.35 1.84
CA GLY A 6 0.72 -17.75 0.72
C GLY A 6 1.67 -16.65 0.22
N TRP A 7 1.63 -15.46 0.83
CA TRP A 7 2.60 -14.39 0.60
C TRP A 7 3.62 -14.29 1.73
N THR A 8 4.89 -14.14 1.33
CA THR A 8 6.00 -13.80 2.21
C THR A 8 6.63 -12.50 1.72
N LEU A 9 7.36 -11.81 2.59
CA LEU A 9 8.07 -10.59 2.19
C LEU A 9 9.12 -10.87 1.09
N GLU A 10 9.76 -12.04 1.13
CA GLU A 10 10.67 -12.47 0.07
C GLU A 10 9.96 -12.60 -1.28
N ARG A 11 8.74 -13.16 -1.30
CA ARG A 11 7.95 -13.25 -2.52
C ARG A 11 7.51 -11.87 -3.02
N VAL A 12 7.11 -10.98 -2.12
CA VAL A 12 6.79 -9.58 -2.46
C VAL A 12 7.99 -8.90 -3.14
N ARG A 13 9.20 -9.04 -2.57
CA ARG A 13 10.44 -8.50 -3.15
C ARG A 13 10.76 -9.11 -4.50
N ALA A 14 10.56 -10.41 -4.67
CA ALA A 14 10.80 -11.10 -5.93
C ALA A 14 9.86 -10.65 -7.05
N VAL A 15 8.58 -10.41 -6.74
CA VAL A 15 7.58 -9.98 -7.75
C VAL A 15 7.72 -8.49 -8.08
N SER A 16 7.87 -7.64 -7.07
CA SER A 16 8.06 -6.18 -7.27
C SER A 16 9.43 -5.80 -7.83
N GLY A 17 10.43 -6.69 -7.74
CA GLY A 17 11.81 -6.36 -8.07
C GLY A 17 12.51 -5.44 -7.05
N CYS A 18 11.81 -4.98 -6.01
CA CYS A 18 12.37 -4.12 -4.98
C CYS A 18 12.92 -4.94 -3.81
N ALA A 19 14.25 -5.06 -3.71
CA ALA A 19 14.90 -5.75 -2.59
C ALA A 19 14.65 -5.08 -1.23
N ARG A 20 14.35 -3.78 -1.24
CA ARG A 20 14.08 -2.97 -0.05
C ARG A 20 12.61 -2.98 0.37
N ALA A 21 11.75 -3.75 -0.32
CA ALA A 21 10.34 -3.79 0.02
C ALA A 21 10.15 -4.16 1.51
N ALA A 22 9.27 -3.44 2.18
CA ALA A 22 9.00 -3.58 3.61
C ALA A 22 7.50 -3.56 3.90
N VAL A 23 7.11 -4.16 5.02
CA VAL A 23 5.73 -4.16 5.52
C VAL A 23 5.68 -3.23 6.72
N LEU A 24 4.80 -2.24 6.68
CA LEU A 24 4.38 -1.49 7.86
C LEU A 24 3.22 -2.22 8.52
N THR A 25 3.28 -2.32 9.85
CA THR A 25 2.20 -2.92 10.64
C THR A 25 0.95 -2.02 10.59
N ALA A 26 -0.22 -2.58 10.86
CA ALA A 26 -1.46 -1.81 10.97
C ALA A 26 -1.33 -0.63 11.95
N GLU A 27 -0.59 -0.80 13.06
CA GLU A 27 -0.35 0.27 14.04
C GLU A 27 0.49 1.41 13.46
N ALA A 28 1.57 1.10 12.74
CA ALA A 28 2.40 2.12 12.09
C ALA A 28 1.65 2.77 10.91
N ALA A 29 0.87 1.98 10.17
CA ALA A 29 0.05 2.45 9.06
C ALA A 29 -1.07 3.40 9.51
N ALA A 30 -1.70 3.13 10.66
CA ALA A 30 -2.76 3.98 11.20
C ALA A 30 -2.29 5.39 11.61
N ALA A 31 -0.97 5.59 11.73
CA ALA A 31 -0.38 6.90 11.99
C ALA A 31 -0.06 7.70 10.71
N LEU A 32 -0.20 7.11 9.52
CA LEU A 32 0.04 7.78 8.24
C LEU A 32 -1.18 8.62 7.84
N ASP A 33 -0.94 9.81 7.28
CA ASP A 33 -1.95 10.53 6.50
C ASP A 33 -2.03 9.87 5.12
N VAL A 34 -3.02 8.99 4.93
CA VAL A 34 -3.26 8.30 3.66
C VAL A 34 -4.45 8.94 2.97
N ARG A 35 -4.26 9.31 1.71
CA ARG A 35 -5.30 9.87 0.84
C ARG A 35 -5.41 9.05 -0.44
N GLU A 36 -6.58 9.07 -1.04
CA GLU A 36 -6.81 8.52 -2.37
C GLU A 36 -7.33 9.59 -3.33
N VAL A 37 -7.01 9.44 -4.60
CA VAL A 37 -7.51 10.30 -5.68
C VAL A 37 -8.79 9.72 -6.25
N ASP A 38 -9.91 10.40 -6.03
CA ASP A 38 -11.18 10.16 -6.72
C ASP A 38 -11.37 11.25 -7.79
N GLY A 39 -10.99 10.91 -9.02
CA GLY A 39 -11.04 11.83 -10.16
C GLY A 39 -10.08 13.01 -10.03
N ARG A 40 -10.57 14.15 -9.52
CA ARG A 40 -9.76 15.37 -9.27
C ARG A 40 -9.69 15.75 -7.80
N ALA A 41 -10.37 15.02 -6.92
CA ALA A 41 -10.40 15.28 -5.50
C ALA A 41 -9.50 14.28 -4.77
N GLU A 42 -8.88 14.73 -3.68
CA GLU A 42 -8.22 13.86 -2.71
C GLU A 42 -9.19 13.63 -1.55
N ALA A 43 -9.34 12.37 -1.15
CA ALA A 43 -10.15 11.97 0.00
C ALA A 43 -9.27 11.22 1.02
N PRO A 44 -9.45 11.46 2.33
CA PRO A 44 -8.71 10.71 3.34
C PRO A 44 -9.21 9.26 3.40
N VAL A 45 -8.28 8.31 3.41
CA VAL A 45 -8.56 6.91 3.72
C VAL A 45 -8.64 6.77 5.24
N ALA A 46 -9.75 6.25 5.75
CA ALA A 46 -9.95 6.19 7.19
C ALA A 46 -8.93 5.22 7.85
N PRO A 47 -8.15 5.63 8.87
CA PRO A 47 -7.05 4.81 9.39
C PRO A 47 -7.46 3.41 9.88
N HIS A 48 -8.70 3.25 10.34
CA HIS A 48 -9.23 1.97 10.83
C HIS A 48 -9.61 0.98 9.72
N THR A 49 -9.64 1.41 8.46
CA THR A 49 -9.87 0.54 7.30
C THR A 49 -8.56 0.02 6.70
N ILE A 50 -7.41 0.55 7.14
CA ILE A 50 -6.08 0.17 6.64
C ILE A 50 -5.59 -1.08 7.38
N ASP A 51 -5.44 -2.18 6.64
CA ASP A 51 -4.97 -3.45 7.19
C ASP A 51 -3.43 -3.52 7.26
N LEU A 52 -2.76 -3.02 6.21
CA LEU A 52 -1.30 -2.98 6.10
C LEU A 52 -0.85 -2.04 4.98
N VAL A 53 0.41 -1.62 5.04
CA VAL A 53 1.07 -0.88 3.96
C VAL A 53 2.36 -1.59 3.57
N LEU A 54 2.58 -1.76 2.27
CA LEU A 54 3.85 -2.20 1.68
C LEU A 54 4.54 -0.99 1.09
N THR A 55 5.84 -0.83 1.33
CA THR A 55 6.63 0.28 0.79
C THR A 55 7.70 -0.23 -0.17
N PHE A 56 7.95 0.52 -1.24
CA PHE A 56 8.85 0.19 -2.35
C PHE A 56 9.56 1.46 -2.83
N ASP A 57 10.72 1.80 -2.25
CA ASP A 57 11.59 2.92 -2.69
C ASP A 57 10.84 4.14 -3.30
N GLY A 58 9.96 4.77 -2.52
CA GLY A 58 9.16 5.95 -2.92
C GLY A 58 7.71 5.65 -3.32
N LEU A 59 7.39 4.40 -3.65
CA LEU A 59 6.03 3.91 -3.86
C LEU A 59 5.50 3.12 -2.67
N CYS A 60 4.18 2.92 -2.63
CA CYS A 60 3.54 2.04 -1.66
C CYS A 60 2.29 1.34 -2.22
N LEU A 61 1.95 0.22 -1.59
CA LEU A 61 0.64 -0.42 -1.71
C LEU A 61 -0.04 -0.40 -0.33
N VAL A 62 -1.20 0.24 -0.24
CA VAL A 62 -2.04 0.27 0.96
C VAL A 62 -3.15 -0.76 0.79
N ARG A 63 -3.32 -1.66 1.75
CA ARG A 63 -4.51 -2.52 1.84
C ARG A 63 -5.57 -1.78 2.64
N ALA A 64 -6.66 -1.36 2.00
CA ALA A 64 -7.78 -0.71 2.66
C ALA A 64 -9.10 -1.24 2.13
N GLU A 65 -10.07 -1.48 3.01
CA GLU A 65 -11.42 -1.98 2.66
C GLU A 65 -11.44 -3.23 1.75
N GLY A 66 -10.40 -4.06 1.83
CA GLY A 66 -10.30 -5.26 1.00
C GLY A 66 -9.70 -5.03 -0.39
N GLU A 67 -9.21 -3.83 -0.69
CA GLU A 67 -8.56 -3.48 -1.96
C GLU A 67 -7.11 -3.02 -1.77
N TRP A 68 -6.30 -3.19 -2.81
CA TRP A 68 -4.94 -2.67 -2.89
C TRP A 68 -4.93 -1.34 -3.61
N LEU A 69 -4.63 -0.29 -2.87
CA LEU A 69 -4.44 1.06 -3.38
C LEU A 69 -2.94 1.29 -3.63
N MET A 70 -2.57 1.74 -4.82
CA MET A 70 -1.21 2.12 -5.15
C MET A 70 -1.03 3.61 -5.03
N GLY A 71 0.09 3.99 -4.42
CA GLY A 71 0.43 5.37 -4.19
C GLY A 71 1.92 5.60 -4.04
N GLY A 72 2.23 6.83 -3.67
CA GLY A 72 3.57 7.33 -3.41
C GLY A 72 3.66 7.81 -1.98
N VAL A 73 4.88 7.77 -1.44
CA VAL A 73 5.18 8.35 -0.14
C VAL A 73 5.83 9.71 -0.39
N ASP A 74 5.20 10.78 0.11
CA ASP A 74 5.73 12.14 0.01
C ASP A 74 6.85 12.40 1.03
N ASP A 75 7.57 13.50 0.86
CA ASP A 75 8.72 13.87 1.71
C ASP A 75 8.34 14.07 3.20
N ASP A 76 7.08 14.41 3.47
CA ASP A 76 6.55 14.54 4.84
C ASP A 76 6.07 13.20 5.43
N GLY A 77 6.16 12.11 4.67
CA GLY A 77 5.74 10.77 5.04
C GLY A 77 4.27 10.47 4.83
N SER A 78 3.49 11.42 4.27
CA SER A 78 2.12 11.17 3.85
C SER A 78 2.08 10.26 2.61
N VAL A 79 0.92 9.64 2.40
CA VAL A 79 0.70 8.71 1.28
C VAL A 79 -0.44 9.24 0.42
N LEU A 80 -0.19 9.36 -0.87
CA LEU A 80 -1.22 9.65 -1.86
C LEU A 80 -1.39 8.45 -2.81
N CYS A 81 -2.53 7.78 -2.72
CA CYS A 81 -2.95 6.69 -3.59
C CYS A 81 -3.68 7.23 -4.83
N TRP A 82 -3.33 6.73 -6.02
CA TRP A 82 -3.91 7.18 -7.30
C TRP A 82 -4.51 6.04 -8.14
N ALA A 83 -4.39 4.80 -7.70
CA ALA A 83 -4.96 3.66 -8.42
C ALA A 83 -5.41 2.56 -7.44
N SER A 84 -6.51 1.88 -7.76
CA SER A 84 -6.96 0.65 -7.08
C SER A 84 -6.73 -0.55 -8.00
N TYR A 85 -6.27 -1.65 -7.41
CA TYR A 85 -5.99 -2.93 -8.08
C TYR A 85 -6.92 -4.06 -7.58
N GLY A 86 -7.97 -3.72 -6.81
CA GLY A 86 -8.87 -4.71 -6.22
C GLY A 86 -8.16 -5.60 -5.21
N ASP A 87 -8.59 -6.84 -5.06
CA ASP A 87 -8.12 -7.71 -3.97
C ASP A 87 -6.82 -8.47 -4.26
N ASP A 88 -6.37 -8.51 -5.53
CA ASP A 88 -5.22 -9.31 -5.98
C ASP A 88 -3.88 -8.58 -5.77
N LEU A 89 -3.13 -9.04 -4.76
CA LEU A 89 -1.79 -8.52 -4.47
C LEU A 89 -0.80 -8.76 -5.61
N TYR A 90 -0.94 -9.84 -6.40
CA TYR A 90 -0.04 -10.11 -7.51
C TYR A 90 -0.18 -9.06 -8.60
N GLU A 91 -1.41 -8.71 -8.97
CA GLU A 91 -1.69 -7.65 -9.95
C GLU A 91 -1.18 -6.29 -9.46
N ALA A 92 -1.45 -5.95 -8.19
CA ALA A 92 -0.96 -4.72 -7.59
C ALA A 92 0.58 -4.62 -7.63
N LEU A 93 1.30 -5.70 -7.31
CA LEU A 93 2.76 -5.73 -7.35
C LEU A 93 3.33 -5.64 -8.77
N ARG A 94 2.61 -6.11 -9.79
CA ARG A 94 3.01 -5.96 -11.21
C ARG A 94 2.79 -4.56 -11.76
N GLY A 95 1.99 -3.75 -11.08
CA GLY A 95 1.74 -2.35 -11.45
C GLY A 95 2.80 -1.37 -10.96
N LEU A 96 3.70 -1.80 -10.06
CA LEU A 96 4.83 -1.01 -9.54
C LEU A 96 5.90 -0.81 -10.62
#